data_AF-A0A3B8X0C9-F1
#
_entry.id   AF-A0A3B8X0C9-F1
#
_cell.length_a   1.000
_cell.length_b   1.000
_cell.length_c   1.000
_cell.angle_alpha   90.00
_cell.angle_beta   90.00
_cell.angle_gamma   90.00
#
_symmetry.space_group_name_H-M   'P 1'
#
loop_
_entity.id
_entity.type
_entity.pdbx_description
1 polymer ?
#
loop_
_entity_poly.entity_id
_entity_poly.type
_entity_poly.pdbx_seq_one_letter_code
_entity_poly.pdbx_strand_id
1 'polypeptide(L)' 'MLIFEQGKTGRINGAQAAKMPLAEEQTTTNDLPAELLREELSGLPEVSELQAVRHYTRLSQLNFSIDTQFYPLGSC' A
#
# COMPACT_ATOMS: atom_id res chain seq x y z
N MET A 1 -0.26 -9.42 13.21
CA MET A 1 0.70 -8.33 12.97
C MET A 1 0.19 -7.56 11.76
N LEU A 2 -0.18 -6.31 11.96
CA LEU A 2 -0.72 -5.42 10.94
C LEU A 2 0.40 -4.93 10.02
N ILE A 3 0.05 -4.51 8.79
CA ILE A 3 1.04 -3.96 7.86
C ILE A 3 1.65 -2.64 8.38
N PHE A 4 0.90 -1.88 9.18
CA PHE A 4 1.35 -0.64 9.83
C PHE A 4 2.49 -0.86 10.84
N GLU A 5 2.51 -2.02 11.51
CA GLU A 5 3.57 -2.39 12.45
C GLU A 5 4.90 -2.74 11.74
N GLN A 6 4.85 -3.00 10.43
CA GLN A 6 6.04 -3.27 9.60
C GLN A 6 6.60 -2.00 8.95
N GLY A 7 5.84 -0.90 8.99
CA GLY A 7 6.17 0.37 8.36
C GLY A 7 7.40 1.02 8.96
N LYS A 8 8.12 1.82 8.16
CA LYS A 8 9.20 2.68 8.63
C LYS A 8 9.23 3.95 7.79
N THR A 9 9.29 5.10 8.45
CA THR A 9 9.38 6.42 7.80
C THR A 9 10.49 6.49 6.77
N GLY A 10 10.18 7.07 5.62
CA GLY A 10 11.01 7.21 4.43
C GLY A 10 11.12 5.94 3.57
N ARG A 11 10.42 4.85 3.91
CA ARG A 11 10.54 3.60 3.14
C ARG A 11 9.56 3.59 1.96
N ILE A 12 10.11 3.28 0.79
CA ILE A 12 9.38 3.28 -0.48
C ILE A 12 9.54 1.95 -1.23
N ASN A 13 8.61 1.68 -2.15
CA ASN A 13 8.83 0.73 -3.23
C ASN A 13 9.54 1.44 -4.40
N GLY A 14 10.85 1.28 -4.55
CA GLY A 14 11.59 1.92 -5.64
C GLY A 14 11.20 1.47 -7.06
N ALA A 15 10.66 0.26 -7.23
CA ALA A 15 10.27 -0.25 -8.55
C ALA A 15 8.92 0.32 -9.03
N GLN A 16 8.01 0.60 -8.10
CA GLN A 16 6.67 1.13 -8.39
C GLN A 16 6.48 2.58 -7.93
N ALA A 17 7.48 3.19 -7.29
CA ALA A 17 7.51 4.63 -7.05
C ALA A 17 7.50 5.29 -8.43
N ALA A 18 6.29 5.65 -8.89
CA ALA A 18 6.02 6.11 -10.24
C ALA A 18 6.83 7.37 -10.51
N LYS A 19 8.05 7.25 -11.09
CA LYS A 19 9.07 8.32 -11.19
C LYS A 19 8.75 9.44 -10.21
N MET A 20 8.68 9.10 -8.92
CA MET A 20 8.40 10.12 -7.94
C MET A 20 9.65 10.96 -8.04
N PRO A 21 9.56 12.21 -8.52
CA PRO A 21 10.75 12.95 -8.90
C PRO A 21 11.66 12.92 -7.69
N LEU A 22 12.80 12.25 -7.84
CA LEU A 22 13.79 12.10 -6.79
C LEU A 22 14.22 13.52 -6.46
N ALA A 23 13.59 14.10 -5.44
CA ALA A 23 13.93 15.37 -4.83
C ALA A 23 14.03 16.63 -5.72
N GLU A 24 13.82 16.63 -7.04
CA GLU A 24 14.18 17.82 -7.86
C GLU A 24 13.17 18.33 -8.89
N GLU A 25 12.16 17.57 -9.31
CA GLU A 25 11.07 18.13 -10.12
C GLU A 25 9.80 18.17 -9.28
N GLN A 26 9.50 19.33 -8.71
CA GLN A 26 8.22 19.59 -8.06
C GLN A 26 7.11 19.06 -8.96
N THR A 27 6.35 18.05 -8.52
CA THR A 27 5.09 17.70 -9.16
C THR A 27 4.20 18.90 -8.89
N THR A 28 4.22 19.87 -9.79
CA THR A 28 3.59 21.15 -9.55
C THR A 28 2.10 20.92 -9.55
N THR A 29 1.50 20.85 -8.36
CA THR A 29 0.06 21.01 -8.17
C THR A 29 -0.38 22.46 -8.44
N ASN A 30 0.26 23.12 -9.41
CA ASN A 30 0.02 24.52 -9.78
C ASN A 30 -1.36 24.71 -10.41
N ASP A 31 -1.98 23.63 -10.87
CA ASP A 31 -3.34 23.63 -11.43
C ASP A 31 -4.43 23.52 -10.35
N LEU A 32 -4.05 23.35 -9.07
CA LEU A 32 -4.98 23.24 -7.95
C LEU A 32 -4.84 24.43 -6.99
N PRO A 33 -5.95 25.08 -6.59
CA PRO A 33 -5.95 26.05 -5.49
C PRO A 33 -5.36 25.45 -4.21
N ALA A 34 -4.57 26.24 -3.49
CA ALA A 34 -3.88 25.80 -2.26
C ALA A 34 -4.85 25.26 -1.19
N GLU A 35 -6.06 25.82 -1.10
CA GLU A 35 -7.10 25.40 -0.17
C GLU A 35 -7.63 23.98 -0.43
N LEU A 36 -7.40 23.44 -1.64
CA LEU A 36 -7.79 22.08 -2.02
C LEU A 36 -6.64 21.09 -1.87
N LEU A 37 -5.42 21.55 -1.54
CA LEU A 37 -4.27 20.68 -1.34
C LEU A 37 -4.32 20.04 0.04
N ARG A 38 -3.95 18.77 0.07
CA ARG A 38 -3.80 18.04 1.32
C ARG A 38 -2.51 18.48 2.03
N GLU A 39 -2.61 18.88 3.29
CA GLU A 39 -1.46 19.31 4.10
C GLU A 39 -0.51 18.16 4.43
N GLU A 40 -1.05 16.99 4.79
CA GLU A 40 -0.26 15.82 5.18
C GLU A 40 -0.90 14.52 4.68
N LEU A 41 -0.10 13.66 4.03
CA LEU A 41 -0.50 12.30 3.67
C LEU A 41 -0.20 11.32 4.82
N SER A 42 -1.03 11.32 5.84
CA SER A 42 -0.96 10.37 6.95
C SER A 42 -1.85 9.13 6.74
N GLY A 43 -1.55 8.05 7.48
CA GLY A 43 -2.37 6.84 7.55
C GLY A 43 -2.02 5.73 6.55
N LEU A 44 -0.93 5.87 5.79
CA LEU A 44 -0.43 4.83 4.88
C LEU A 44 0.81 4.13 5.45
N PRO A 45 0.94 2.81 5.30
CA PRO A 45 2.12 2.08 5.76
C PRO A 45 3.30 2.29 4.78
N GLU A 46 4.43 2.74 5.30
CA GLU A 46 5.66 2.90 4.53
C GLU A 46 6.47 1.59 4.50
N VAL A 47 6.22 0.77 3.48
CA VAL A 47 6.80 -0.58 3.32
C VAL A 47 7.46 -0.75 1.95
N SER A 48 8.46 -1.62 1.86
CA SER A 48 9.03 -2.01 0.57
C SER A 48 8.13 -3.02 -0.14
N GLU A 49 8.34 -3.23 -1.45
CA GLU A 49 7.58 -4.22 -2.23
C GLU A 49 7.61 -5.60 -1.59
N LEU A 50 8.81 -6.06 -1.23
CA LEU A 50 8.99 -7.39 -0.63
C LEU A 50 8.25 -7.52 0.70
N GLN A 51 8.15 -6.46 1.48
CA GLN A 51 7.36 -6.47 2.73
C GLN A 51 5.86 -6.56 2.43
N ALA A 52 5.35 -5.77 1.48
CA ALA A 52 3.96 -5.85 1.06
C ALA A 52 3.60 -7.25 0.55
N VAL A 53 4.43 -7.82 -0.35
CA VAL A 53 4.25 -9.17 -0.88
C VAL A 53 4.25 -10.21 0.25
N ARG A 54 5.25 -10.19 1.13
CA ARG A 54 5.31 -11.14 2.26
C ARG A 54 4.12 -11.01 3.19
N HIS A 55 3.67 -9.79 3.46
CA HIS A 55 2.52 -9.54 4.33
C HIS A 55 1.25 -10.16 3.76
N TYR A 56 0.90 -9.84 2.52
CA TYR A 56 -0.34 -10.32 1.92
C TYR A 56 -0.30 -11.81 1.54
N THR A 57 0.85 -12.36 1.16
CA THR A 57 1.01 -13.82 0.99
C THR A 57 0.83 -14.57 2.30
N ARG A 58 1.31 -14.03 3.43
CA ARG A 58 1.07 -14.64 4.74
C ARG A 58 -0.40 -14.52 5.14
N LEU A 59 -1.05 -13.38 4.88
CA LEU A 59 -2.47 -13.20 5.18
C LEU A 59 -3.35 -14.14 4.34
N SER A 60 -3.03 -14.38 3.07
CA SER A 60 -3.82 -15.29 2.23
C SER A 60 -3.80 -16.72 2.74
N GLN A 61 -2.68 -17.18 3.30
CA GLN A 61 -2.56 -18.50 3.93
C GLN A 61 -3.39 -18.66 5.21
N LEU A 62 -3.80 -17.56 5.83
CA LEU A 62 -4.71 -17.56 6.98
C LEU A 62 -6.18 -17.49 6.57
N ASN A 63 -6.46 -17.30 5.27
CA ASN A 63 -7.80 -17.26 4.74
C ASN A 63 -8.25 -18.66 4.30
N PHE A 64 -9.55 -18.94 4.44
CA PHE A 64 -10.18 -20.12 3.86
C PHE A 64 -10.75 -19.73 2.50
N SER A 65 -10.43 -20.46 1.44
CA SER A 65 -10.78 -20.07 0.07
C SER A 65 -11.28 -21.25 -0.76
N ILE A 66 -12.05 -20.96 -1.81
CA ILE A 66 -12.56 -21.98 -2.73
C ILE A 66 -11.44 -22.68 -3.53
N ASP A 67 -10.31 -21.99 -3.72
CA ASP A 67 -9.18 -22.52 -4.50
C ASP A 67 -8.45 -23.62 -3.75
N THR A 68 -8.49 -23.59 -2.41
CA THR A 68 -7.77 -24.53 -1.56
C THR A 68 -8.66 -25.46 -0.76
N GLN A 69 -9.96 -25.17 -0.63
CA GLN A 69 -10.89 -25.95 0.17
C GLN A 69 -12.30 -26.03 -0.44
N PHE A 70 -13.04 -27.04 -0.02
CA PHE A 70 -14.46 -27.16 -0.34
C PHE A 70 -15.30 -26.13 0.43
N TYR A 71 -16.24 -25.47 -0.25
CA TYR A 71 -17.00 -24.33 0.29
C TYR A 71 -18.53 -24.53 0.11
N PRO A 72 -19.18 -25.45 0.85
CA PRO A 72 -20.60 -25.80 0.67
C PRO A 72 -21.55 -24.82 1.35
N LEU A 73 -21.50 -23.55 0.97
CA LEU A 73 -22.46 -22.56 1.45
C LEU A 73 -23.65 -22.46 0.49
N GLY A 74 -24.81 -22.90 0.94
CA GLY A 74 -26.05 -22.81 0.17
C GLY A 74 -26.57 -21.38 0.12
N SER A 75 -26.92 -20.90 -1.08
CA SER A 75 -27.47 -19.55 -1.33
C SER A 75 -26.53 -18.37 -0.97
N CYS A 76 -25.22 -18.63 -0.88
CA CYS A 76 -24.18 -17.61 -0.78
C CYS A 76 -23.56 -17.30 -2.15
#